data_AF-A0A919IQK1-F1
#
_entry.id   AF-A0A919IQK1-F1
#
_cell.length_a   1.000
_cell.length_b   1.000
_cell.length_c   1.000
_cell.angle_alpha   90.00
_cell.angle_beta   90.00
_cell.angle_gamma   90.00
#
_symmetry.space_group_name_H-M   'P 1'
#
loop_
_entity.id
_entity.type
_entity.pdbx_description
1 polymer ?
#
loop_
_entity_poly.entity_id
_entity_poly.type
_entity_poly.pdbx_seq_one_letter_code
_entity_poly.pdbx_strand_id
1 'polypeptide(L)'
;MSDHMIRVEWADVSGTGFSPQRRDDEDVAPEYWTAAEAMLHDDLSQPPEGLRRTGEHPVWTLRRVVVGNARTWCFVVQGRRGPFGVAGTCRFGFAPPGMGAYESWRCGAEQVAEPSDPPEEEPPPGLLSVVLGGILLGQRVIPIARPPAEAAWVIRRALGVVPEQEARRWSWSTCLLQPPGGGSPRVVAGRWPPGFHDEEPDLGRAVRQTFAGGPVTGEQVAAFLADPAAERSFEQLVVRAAQGRTHPGRLRGDLSLLEMIRQGRGSALPVRQEEALEMLGTRHGRDELAREHLDKVRRIGLDHPEQARRILSGMRIEPVLEQELLAGLIQAQDRTEENPLGLPTGRDPGSAAWLLRLAELFREAYRPDERAGHALRWWRSHRPWKTNLDLVAARDWLLSAGLLVPDAPELFPIRTEVIIGELRRHHRVTPAAREELLHVRQPVELMRIIMAEAPPLPVETTEDLIRTLTGTDRRAAAELRVLVNRGPESPREAPKAPPRDAGEIPVAGWSRNNTLMIVAVIVATLAAMTVILIFGQDRKDDGDRAPQPVTSTAAPQPVTSTAAPSAPGLPVPGQS
;
A
#
# COMPACT_ATOMS: atom_id res chain seq x y z
N MET A 1 -19.91 -28.11 25.39
CA MET A 1 -21.27 -27.67 24.99
C MET A 1 -21.55 -28.29 23.64
N SER A 2 -22.73 -28.86 23.41
CA SER A 2 -23.05 -29.49 22.11
C SER A 2 -23.28 -28.42 21.06
N ASP A 3 -22.59 -28.54 19.91
CA ASP A 3 -22.80 -27.67 18.73
C ASP A 3 -24.06 -28.06 17.93
N HIS A 4 -25.01 -28.74 18.57
CA HIS A 4 -26.20 -29.30 17.94
C HIS A 4 -27.39 -28.36 18.13
N MET A 5 -28.13 -28.13 17.05
CA MET A 5 -29.36 -27.35 17.07
C MET A 5 -30.52 -28.22 17.56
N ILE A 6 -31.40 -27.65 18.37
CA ILE A 6 -32.62 -28.31 18.81
C ILE A 6 -33.61 -28.26 17.65
N ARG A 7 -34.01 -29.41 17.12
CA ARG A 7 -34.87 -29.52 15.95
C ARG A 7 -36.32 -29.76 16.36
N VAL A 8 -37.26 -29.07 15.73
CA VAL A 8 -38.69 -29.40 15.76
C VAL A 8 -39.27 -29.32 14.36
N GLU A 9 -40.35 -30.06 14.12
CA GLU A 9 -40.93 -30.23 12.79
C GLU A 9 -42.43 -30.00 12.81
N TRP A 10 -42.94 -29.33 11.78
CA TRP A 10 -44.36 -29.13 11.57
C TRP A 10 -44.73 -29.50 10.14
N ALA A 11 -45.87 -30.15 9.95
CA ALA A 11 -46.36 -30.55 8.64
C ALA A 11 -47.89 -30.51 8.58
N ASP A 12 -48.45 -30.17 7.42
CA ASP A 12 -49.88 -30.32 7.12
C ASP A 12 -50.13 -31.67 6.43
N VAL A 13 -50.22 -32.72 7.24
CA VAL A 13 -50.35 -34.11 6.77
C VAL A 13 -51.78 -34.42 6.26
N SER A 14 -52.79 -33.73 6.80
CA SER A 14 -54.21 -34.01 6.57
C SER A 14 -54.94 -32.99 5.69
N GLY A 15 -54.27 -31.89 5.29
CA GLY A 15 -54.90 -30.78 4.56
C GLY A 15 -55.84 -29.94 5.43
N THR A 16 -55.72 -30.04 6.76
CA THR A 16 -56.55 -29.32 7.74
C THR A 16 -55.74 -28.31 8.57
N GLY A 17 -54.44 -28.20 8.31
CA GLY A 17 -53.53 -27.29 8.98
C GLY A 17 -52.24 -27.97 9.46
N PHE A 18 -51.22 -27.15 9.74
CA PHE A 18 -49.95 -27.64 10.26
C PHE A 18 -50.13 -28.24 11.66
N SER A 19 -49.55 -29.42 11.86
CA SER A 19 -49.50 -30.10 13.16
C SER A 19 -48.06 -30.46 13.51
N PRO A 20 -47.71 -30.46 14.82
CA PRO A 20 -46.36 -30.78 15.27
C PRO A 20 -46.05 -32.25 15.01
N GLN A 21 -44.89 -32.54 14.43
CA GLN A 21 -44.42 -33.89 14.12
C GLN A 21 -43.46 -34.35 15.22
N ARG A 22 -44.01 -34.71 16.38
CA ARG A 22 -43.23 -35.21 17.52
C ARG A 22 -42.74 -36.63 17.23
N ARG A 23 -41.47 -36.89 17.47
CA ARG A 23 -40.90 -38.25 17.46
C ARG A 23 -40.91 -38.77 18.89
N ASP A 24 -41.26 -40.04 19.07
CA ASP A 24 -41.47 -40.64 20.39
C ASP A 24 -40.21 -40.63 21.29
N ASP A 25 -39.02 -40.45 20.71
CA ASP A 25 -37.72 -40.48 21.41
C ASP A 25 -37.08 -39.09 21.66
N GLU A 26 -37.73 -37.98 21.27
CA GLU A 26 -37.16 -36.63 21.40
C GLU A 26 -37.82 -35.80 22.51
N ASP A 27 -37.16 -35.70 23.66
CA ASP A 27 -37.53 -34.81 24.78
C ASP A 27 -37.19 -33.33 24.49
N VAL A 28 -37.93 -32.72 23.56
CA VAL A 28 -37.80 -31.28 23.27
C VAL A 28 -38.77 -30.47 24.13
N ALA A 29 -38.24 -29.46 24.83
CA ALA A 29 -39.03 -28.63 25.74
C ALA A 29 -40.17 -27.87 25.02
N PRO A 30 -41.36 -27.68 25.66
CA PRO A 30 -42.55 -27.09 25.03
C PRO A 30 -42.36 -25.68 24.45
N GLU A 31 -41.41 -24.91 24.99
CA GLU A 31 -41.14 -23.54 24.57
C GLU A 31 -40.61 -23.48 23.12
N TYR A 32 -39.89 -24.51 22.67
CA TYR A 32 -39.40 -24.60 21.29
C TYR A 32 -40.53 -24.87 20.31
N TRP A 33 -41.49 -25.73 20.69
CA TRP A 33 -42.69 -25.98 19.92
C TRP A 33 -43.56 -24.74 19.80
N THR A 34 -43.75 -24.02 20.90
CA THR A 34 -44.50 -22.76 20.97
C THR A 34 -43.85 -21.67 20.11
N ALA A 35 -42.52 -21.55 20.17
CA ALA A 35 -41.79 -20.59 19.34
C ALA A 35 -41.90 -20.91 17.84
N ALA A 36 -41.83 -22.19 17.46
CA ALA A 36 -42.03 -22.62 16.07
C ALA A 36 -43.45 -22.33 15.58
N GLU A 37 -44.47 -22.60 16.39
CA GLU A 37 -45.88 -22.28 16.09
C GLU A 37 -46.07 -20.77 15.88
N ALA A 38 -45.53 -19.95 16.77
CA ALA A 38 -45.59 -18.49 16.63
C ALA A 38 -44.95 -18.00 15.31
N MET A 39 -43.82 -18.59 14.90
CA MET A 39 -43.19 -18.26 13.62
C MET A 39 -44.08 -18.63 12.42
N LEU A 40 -44.76 -19.78 12.45
CA LEU A 40 -45.65 -20.23 11.37
C LEU A 40 -46.84 -19.30 11.13
N HIS A 41 -47.35 -18.67 12.19
CA HIS A 41 -48.58 -17.88 12.14
C HIS A 41 -48.37 -16.37 11.99
N ASP A 42 -47.17 -15.85 12.27
CA ASP A 42 -46.88 -14.42 12.21
C ASP A 42 -46.13 -14.04 10.93
N ASP A 43 -44.92 -14.57 10.75
CA ASP A 43 -43.96 -14.03 9.79
C ASP A 43 -43.37 -15.06 8.80
N LEU A 44 -43.41 -16.35 9.12
CA LEU A 44 -43.04 -17.43 8.20
C LEU A 44 -44.30 -18.09 7.69
N SER A 45 -44.89 -17.47 6.68
CA SER A 45 -46.07 -18.00 6.02
C SER A 45 -45.80 -19.34 5.36
N GLN A 46 -46.78 -20.23 5.42
CA GLN A 46 -46.79 -21.46 4.64
C GLN A 46 -46.53 -21.16 3.16
N PRO A 47 -45.86 -22.07 2.42
CA PRO A 47 -45.83 -21.99 0.97
C PRO A 47 -47.26 -21.84 0.42
N PRO A 48 -47.54 -20.82 -0.39
CA PRO A 48 -48.86 -20.59 -0.99
C PRO A 48 -49.40 -21.85 -1.67
N GLU A 49 -50.72 -22.02 -1.66
CA GLU A 49 -51.37 -23.21 -2.21
C GLU A 49 -51.12 -23.42 -3.71
N GLY A 50 -50.83 -22.37 -4.50
CA GLY A 50 -50.46 -22.52 -5.90
C GLY A 50 -49.03 -23.03 -6.12
N LEU A 51 -48.10 -22.87 -5.15
CA LEU A 51 -46.71 -23.33 -5.28
C LEU A 51 -46.57 -24.84 -5.09
N ARG A 52 -46.71 -25.64 -6.15
CA ARG A 52 -46.89 -27.10 -6.05
C ARG A 52 -45.66 -27.85 -5.58
N ARG A 53 -44.47 -27.28 -5.79
CA ARG A 53 -43.17 -27.85 -5.41
C ARG A 53 -42.21 -26.73 -5.02
N THR A 54 -41.46 -26.93 -3.95
CA THR A 54 -40.34 -26.05 -3.59
C THR A 54 -39.02 -26.80 -3.44
N GLY A 55 -39.01 -28.13 -3.60
CA GLY A 55 -37.83 -28.97 -3.32
C GLY A 55 -36.59 -28.63 -4.16
N GLU A 56 -36.78 -28.08 -5.36
CA GLU A 56 -35.69 -27.65 -6.25
C GLU A 56 -35.05 -26.31 -5.81
N HIS A 57 -35.64 -25.63 -4.82
CA HIS A 57 -35.22 -24.31 -4.37
C HIS A 57 -35.16 -24.25 -2.84
N PRO A 58 -33.98 -24.04 -2.24
CA PRO A 58 -33.89 -23.93 -0.79
C PRO A 58 -34.65 -22.70 -0.31
N VAL A 59 -35.71 -22.90 0.48
CA VAL A 59 -36.41 -21.80 1.17
C VAL A 59 -36.00 -21.82 2.63
N TRP A 60 -34.89 -21.16 2.91
CA TRP A 60 -34.27 -21.11 4.24
C TRP A 60 -34.41 -19.72 4.82
N THR A 61 -34.70 -19.64 6.11
CA THR A 61 -34.72 -18.38 6.83
C THR A 61 -33.98 -18.50 8.16
N LEU A 62 -33.12 -17.53 8.47
CA LEU A 62 -32.51 -17.38 9.79
C LEU A 62 -33.05 -16.12 10.46
N ARG A 63 -33.54 -16.26 11.69
CA ARG A 63 -34.08 -15.16 12.46
C ARG A 63 -33.87 -15.32 13.96
N ARG A 64 -33.85 -14.21 14.68
CA ARG A 64 -33.84 -14.20 16.14
C ARG A 64 -35.26 -14.26 16.71
N VAL A 65 -35.51 -15.23 17.58
CA VAL A 65 -36.82 -15.54 18.15
C VAL A 65 -36.73 -15.70 19.67
N VAL A 66 -37.88 -15.56 20.34
CA VAL A 66 -37.99 -15.77 21.78
C VAL A 66 -38.36 -17.22 22.03
N VAL A 67 -37.60 -17.91 22.87
CA VAL A 67 -37.88 -19.26 23.37
C VAL A 67 -37.84 -19.18 24.90
N GLY A 68 -39.00 -19.33 25.53
CA GLY A 68 -39.16 -19.07 26.97
C GLY A 68 -38.70 -17.64 27.31
N ASN A 69 -37.68 -17.53 28.17
CA ASN A 69 -37.12 -16.24 28.61
C ASN A 69 -35.88 -15.79 27.81
N ALA A 70 -35.45 -16.54 26.80
CA ALA A 70 -34.22 -16.28 26.05
C ALA A 70 -34.50 -15.90 24.59
N ARG A 71 -33.60 -15.12 23.98
CA ARG A 71 -33.59 -14.87 22.53
C ARG A 71 -32.51 -15.69 21.84
N THR A 72 -32.93 -16.63 20.99
CA THR A 72 -32.03 -17.50 20.22
C THR A 72 -32.20 -17.32 18.71
N TRP A 73 -31.22 -17.77 17.94
CA TRP A 73 -31.32 -17.89 16.50
C TRP A 73 -32.11 -19.15 16.13
N CYS A 74 -33.06 -19.02 15.22
CA CYS A 74 -33.81 -20.13 14.63
C CYS A 74 -33.57 -20.15 13.12
N PHE A 75 -33.07 -21.29 12.62
CA PHE A 75 -32.91 -21.59 11.21
C PHE A 75 -34.09 -22.44 10.76
N VAL A 76 -34.81 -21.98 9.75
CA VAL A 76 -36.06 -22.58 9.29
C VAL A 76 -35.91 -23.02 7.84
N VAL A 77 -36.38 -24.23 7.55
CA VAL A 77 -36.45 -24.79 6.20
C VAL A 77 -37.91 -24.98 5.87
N GLN A 78 -38.39 -24.27 4.85
CA GLN A 78 -39.77 -24.36 4.36
C GLN A 78 -39.79 -25.18 3.07
N GLY A 79 -40.75 -26.10 2.97
CA GLY A 79 -40.84 -27.05 1.87
C GLY A 79 -42.29 -27.34 1.50
N ARG A 80 -42.53 -27.69 0.24
CA ARG A 80 -43.76 -28.34 -0.23
C ARG A 80 -43.36 -29.61 -0.96
N ARG A 81 -43.85 -30.77 -0.49
CA ARG A 81 -43.47 -32.12 -0.96
C ARG A 81 -41.95 -32.41 -0.88
N GLY A 82 -41.38 -32.28 0.32
CA GLY A 82 -40.06 -32.82 0.67
C GLY A 82 -40.10 -34.34 0.96
N PRO A 83 -39.16 -34.90 1.76
CA PRO A 83 -39.08 -36.34 2.08
C PRO A 83 -40.34 -36.96 2.75
N PHE A 84 -41.40 -36.18 2.94
CA PHE A 84 -42.65 -36.57 3.59
C PHE A 84 -43.86 -36.63 2.63
N GLY A 85 -43.75 -36.19 1.37
CA GLY A 85 -44.81 -36.36 0.36
C GLY A 85 -46.11 -35.54 0.53
N VAL A 86 -46.23 -34.70 1.57
CA VAL A 86 -47.44 -33.89 1.91
C VAL A 86 -47.30 -32.38 1.60
N ALA A 87 -48.43 -31.68 1.63
CA ALA A 87 -48.50 -30.23 1.44
C ALA A 87 -47.90 -29.52 2.66
N GLY A 88 -46.92 -28.63 2.44
CA GLY A 88 -46.35 -27.79 3.51
C GLY A 88 -45.61 -28.55 4.63
N THR A 89 -44.28 -28.40 4.67
CA THR A 89 -43.43 -28.91 5.75
C THR A 89 -42.46 -27.82 6.20
N CYS A 90 -42.34 -27.60 7.49
CA CYS A 90 -41.39 -26.67 8.08
C CYS A 90 -40.52 -27.40 9.12
N ARG A 91 -39.20 -27.27 9.00
CA ARG A 91 -38.24 -27.70 10.01
C ARG A 91 -37.59 -26.50 10.65
N PHE A 92 -37.50 -26.50 11.97
CA PHE A 92 -36.93 -25.42 12.76
C PHE A 92 -35.76 -25.97 13.54
N GLY A 93 -34.58 -25.38 13.38
CA GLY A 93 -33.43 -25.62 14.24
C GLY A 93 -33.18 -24.41 15.13
N PHE A 94 -33.21 -24.59 16.43
CA PHE A 94 -32.90 -23.56 17.40
C PHE A 94 -31.46 -23.68 17.85
N ALA A 95 -30.71 -22.59 17.74
CA ALA A 95 -29.32 -22.54 18.12
C ALA A 95 -29.15 -22.63 19.66
N PRO A 96 -28.10 -23.28 20.16
CA PRO A 96 -27.78 -23.25 21.58
C PRO A 96 -27.34 -21.84 22.03
N PRO A 97 -27.38 -21.55 23.34
CA PRO A 97 -26.94 -20.26 23.88
C PRO A 97 -25.50 -19.92 23.47
N GLY A 98 -25.29 -18.67 23.05
CA GLY A 98 -23.97 -18.15 22.67
C GLY A 98 -23.59 -18.35 21.20
N MET A 99 -24.37 -19.11 20.42
CA MET A 99 -24.14 -19.25 18.98
C MET A 99 -24.53 -17.96 18.24
N GLY A 100 -23.62 -17.47 17.37
CA GLY A 100 -23.84 -16.28 16.54
C GLY A 100 -24.56 -16.60 15.23
N ALA A 101 -24.99 -15.57 14.51
CA ALA A 101 -25.78 -15.71 13.29
C ALA A 101 -25.07 -16.54 12.20
N TYR A 102 -23.76 -16.31 12.01
CA TYR A 102 -22.95 -17.06 11.03
C TYR A 102 -22.91 -18.56 11.36
N GLU A 103 -22.65 -18.90 12.61
CA GLU A 103 -22.64 -20.29 13.09
C GLU A 103 -24.01 -20.92 12.97
N SER A 104 -25.08 -20.22 13.35
CA SER A 104 -26.46 -20.72 13.24
C SER A 104 -26.89 -20.95 11.79
N TRP A 105 -26.46 -20.10 10.85
CA TRP A 105 -26.69 -20.34 9.42
C TRP A 105 -25.98 -21.61 8.95
N ARG A 106 -24.69 -21.74 9.28
CA ARG A 106 -23.85 -22.88 8.89
C ARG A 106 -24.38 -24.19 9.47
N CYS A 107 -24.60 -24.25 10.78
CA CYS A 107 -25.13 -25.43 11.45
C CYS A 107 -26.56 -25.74 11.01
N GLY A 108 -27.38 -24.72 10.74
CA GLY A 108 -28.75 -24.88 10.25
C GLY A 108 -28.79 -25.55 8.87
N ALA A 109 -27.94 -25.09 7.95
CA ALA A 109 -27.79 -25.72 6.65
C ALA A 109 -27.31 -27.19 6.78
N GLU A 110 -26.35 -27.47 7.66
CA GLU A 110 -25.80 -28.82 7.84
C GLU A 110 -26.79 -29.78 8.55
N GLN A 111 -27.49 -29.33 9.58
CA GLN A 111 -28.26 -30.19 10.51
C GLN A 111 -29.77 -30.18 10.27
N VAL A 112 -30.33 -29.10 9.72
CA VAL A 112 -31.79 -28.90 9.56
C VAL A 112 -32.22 -29.06 8.11
N ALA A 113 -31.45 -28.50 7.17
CA ALA A 113 -31.74 -28.59 5.74
C ALA A 113 -31.35 -29.93 5.10
N GLU A 114 -30.50 -30.72 5.77
CA GLU A 114 -29.76 -31.87 5.22
C GLU A 114 -28.68 -31.42 4.21
N PRO A 115 -27.61 -32.21 3.96
CA PRO A 115 -26.47 -31.77 3.15
C PRO A 115 -26.90 -31.36 1.74
N SER A 116 -26.71 -30.10 1.40
CA SER A 116 -26.79 -29.60 0.03
C SER A 116 -25.40 -29.15 -0.40
N ASP A 117 -24.93 -29.58 -1.56
CA ASP A 117 -23.67 -29.09 -2.10
C ASP A 117 -23.74 -27.56 -2.26
N PRO A 118 -22.74 -26.81 -1.77
CA PRO A 118 -22.67 -25.39 -2.06
C PRO A 118 -22.54 -25.20 -3.58
N PRO A 119 -23.08 -24.11 -4.16
CA PRO A 119 -22.89 -23.83 -5.57
C PRO A 119 -21.40 -23.79 -5.91
N GLU A 120 -21.02 -24.43 -7.03
CA GLU A 120 -19.63 -24.51 -7.50
C GLU A 120 -19.07 -23.14 -7.94
N GLU A 121 -19.94 -22.20 -8.31
CA GLU A 121 -19.55 -20.90 -8.85
C GLU A 121 -19.41 -19.81 -7.77
N GLU A 122 -18.36 -19.00 -7.89
CA GLU A 122 -18.23 -17.75 -7.15
C GLU A 122 -19.33 -16.76 -7.56
N PRO A 123 -19.87 -15.97 -6.62
CA PRO A 123 -20.93 -15.01 -6.92
C PRO A 123 -20.42 -13.98 -7.94
N PRO A 124 -21.34 -13.41 -8.74
CA PRO A 124 -21.03 -12.22 -9.51
C PRO A 124 -20.38 -11.12 -8.64
N PRO A 125 -19.33 -10.44 -9.16
CA PRO A 125 -18.70 -9.33 -8.48
C PRO A 125 -19.75 -8.28 -8.05
N GLY A 126 -19.66 -7.79 -6.81
CA GLY A 126 -20.49 -6.70 -6.32
C GLY A 126 -21.78 -7.09 -5.57
N LEU A 127 -22.24 -8.35 -5.62
CA LEU A 127 -23.45 -8.76 -4.86
C LEU A 127 -23.29 -8.59 -3.34
N LEU A 128 -22.12 -8.93 -2.80
CA LEU A 128 -21.81 -8.72 -1.39
C LEU A 128 -21.73 -7.23 -1.05
N SER A 129 -21.29 -6.38 -1.99
CA SER A 129 -21.30 -4.92 -1.82
C SER A 129 -22.73 -4.39 -1.68
N VAL A 130 -23.67 -4.90 -2.48
CA VAL A 130 -25.10 -4.53 -2.37
C VAL A 130 -25.65 -4.90 -1.00
N VAL A 131 -25.38 -6.13 -0.53
CA VAL A 131 -25.90 -6.60 0.75
C VAL A 131 -25.30 -5.82 1.92
N LEU A 132 -23.98 -5.73 1.99
CA LEU A 132 -23.29 -5.02 3.08
C LEU A 132 -23.61 -3.51 3.04
N GLY A 133 -23.72 -2.93 1.84
CA GLY A 133 -24.13 -1.53 1.64
C GLY A 133 -25.56 -1.28 2.11
N GLY A 134 -26.51 -2.17 1.78
CA GLY A 134 -27.88 -2.10 2.28
C GLY A 134 -27.97 -2.16 3.80
N ILE A 135 -27.14 -3.00 4.44
CA ILE A 135 -27.08 -3.10 5.90
C ILE A 135 -26.52 -1.80 6.48
N LEU A 136 -25.44 -1.29 5.90
CA LEU A 136 -24.78 -0.04 6.31
C LEU A 136 -25.72 1.17 6.22
N LEU A 137 -26.47 1.28 5.12
CA LEU A 137 -27.46 2.33 4.91
C LEU A 137 -28.77 2.09 5.68
N GLY A 138 -28.91 0.93 6.31
CA GLY A 138 -30.07 0.58 7.11
C GLY A 138 -31.37 0.49 6.31
N GLN A 139 -31.32 -0.01 5.07
CA GLN A 139 -32.52 -0.25 4.26
C GLN A 139 -33.52 -1.15 5.01
N ARG A 140 -34.82 -1.08 4.69
CA ARG A 140 -35.80 -2.00 5.29
C ARG A 140 -35.72 -3.39 4.66
N VAL A 141 -35.46 -3.44 3.35
CA VAL A 141 -35.42 -4.66 2.55
C VAL A 141 -34.23 -4.58 1.62
N ILE A 142 -33.42 -5.64 1.58
CA ILE A 142 -32.21 -5.75 0.76
C ILE A 142 -32.40 -6.92 -0.22
N PRO A 143 -32.47 -6.67 -1.53
CA PRO A 143 -32.56 -7.73 -2.52
C PRO A 143 -31.19 -8.36 -2.79
N ILE A 144 -31.11 -9.68 -2.68
CA ILE A 144 -30.08 -10.49 -3.32
C ILE A 144 -30.65 -10.89 -4.68
N ALA A 145 -30.16 -10.27 -5.75
CA ALA A 145 -30.70 -10.43 -7.11
C ALA A 145 -30.37 -11.79 -7.76
N ARG A 146 -30.41 -12.89 -6.99
CA ARG A 146 -30.04 -14.25 -7.39
C ARG A 146 -31.07 -15.28 -6.91
N PRO A 147 -31.08 -16.49 -7.51
CA PRO A 147 -31.93 -17.59 -7.08
C PRO A 147 -31.64 -18.02 -5.63
N PRO A 148 -32.53 -18.78 -4.99
CA PRO A 148 -32.43 -19.10 -3.56
C PRO A 148 -31.15 -19.87 -3.16
N ALA A 149 -30.66 -20.78 -4.00
CA ALA A 149 -29.42 -21.52 -3.71
C ALA A 149 -28.18 -20.61 -3.61
N GLU A 150 -28.07 -19.66 -4.53
CA GLU A 150 -26.98 -18.68 -4.51
C GLU A 150 -27.17 -17.65 -3.39
N ALA A 151 -28.41 -17.25 -3.11
CA ALA A 151 -28.72 -16.36 -2.00
C ALA A 151 -28.27 -16.97 -0.66
N ALA A 152 -28.40 -18.29 -0.49
CA ALA A 152 -27.94 -18.98 0.71
C ALA A 152 -26.43 -18.82 0.93
N TRP A 153 -25.65 -18.92 -0.14
CA TRP A 153 -24.21 -18.71 -0.12
C TRP A 153 -23.88 -17.24 0.20
N VAL A 154 -24.55 -16.27 -0.44
CA VAL A 154 -24.32 -14.84 -0.22
C VAL A 154 -24.63 -14.45 1.23
N ILE A 155 -25.73 -14.95 1.78
CA ILE A 155 -26.12 -14.72 3.18
C ILE A 155 -25.04 -15.26 4.12
N ARG A 156 -24.59 -16.50 3.93
CA ARG A 156 -23.52 -17.10 4.75
C ARG A 156 -22.27 -16.22 4.75
N ARG A 157 -21.84 -15.73 3.59
CA ARG A 157 -20.63 -14.90 3.44
C ARG A 157 -20.80 -13.52 4.08
N ALA A 158 -21.96 -12.88 3.91
CA ALA A 158 -22.28 -11.61 4.56
C ALA A 158 -22.29 -11.75 6.10
N LEU A 159 -22.95 -12.79 6.63
CA LEU A 159 -22.95 -13.08 8.07
C LEU A 159 -21.55 -13.34 8.65
N GLY A 160 -20.62 -13.83 7.83
CA GLY A 160 -19.22 -14.03 8.23
C GLY A 160 -18.47 -12.73 8.54
N VAL A 161 -18.96 -11.58 8.08
CA VAL A 161 -18.31 -10.29 8.31
C VAL A 161 -19.20 -9.27 9.04
N VAL A 162 -20.52 -9.41 9.00
CA VAL A 162 -21.45 -8.49 9.68
C VAL A 162 -21.39 -8.68 11.19
N PRO A 163 -21.28 -7.60 11.99
CA PRO A 163 -21.36 -7.69 13.44
C PRO A 163 -22.66 -8.30 13.93
N GLU A 164 -22.56 -9.14 14.97
CA GLU A 164 -23.68 -9.87 15.54
C GLU A 164 -24.80 -8.92 16.00
N GLN A 165 -24.47 -7.73 16.51
CA GLN A 165 -25.45 -6.71 16.88
C GLN A 165 -26.31 -6.25 15.70
N GLU A 166 -25.69 -6.05 14.53
CA GLU A 166 -26.41 -5.69 13.30
C GLU A 166 -27.17 -6.89 12.75
N ALA A 167 -26.56 -8.07 12.73
CA ALA A 167 -27.20 -9.28 12.18
C ALA A 167 -28.56 -9.56 12.83
N ARG A 168 -28.69 -9.31 14.15
CA ARG A 168 -29.93 -9.49 14.94
C ARG A 168 -31.11 -8.62 14.50
N ARG A 169 -30.87 -7.53 13.77
CA ARG A 169 -31.91 -6.63 13.28
C ARG A 169 -32.58 -7.12 11.99
N TRP A 170 -32.04 -8.17 11.40
CA TRP A 170 -32.44 -8.68 10.09
C TRP A 170 -32.98 -10.11 10.18
N SER A 171 -33.99 -10.38 9.36
CA SER A 171 -34.34 -11.71 8.90
C SER A 171 -33.57 -12.01 7.63
N TRP A 172 -32.93 -13.16 7.58
CA TRP A 172 -32.07 -13.57 6.47
C TRP A 172 -32.73 -14.72 5.74
N SER A 173 -33.22 -14.51 4.52
CA SER A 173 -34.04 -15.49 3.81
C SER A 173 -33.50 -15.75 2.42
N THR A 174 -33.41 -16.99 1.98
CA THR A 174 -33.02 -17.29 0.59
C THR A 174 -34.11 -16.89 -0.40
N CYS A 175 -35.36 -16.85 0.04
CA CYS A 175 -36.54 -16.46 -0.74
C CYS A 175 -37.68 -16.03 0.22
N LEU A 176 -38.43 -14.97 -0.09
CA LEU A 176 -39.59 -14.55 0.69
C LEU A 176 -40.87 -15.10 0.09
N LEU A 177 -41.54 -16.05 0.73
CA LEU A 177 -42.78 -16.60 0.19
C LEU A 177 -43.97 -15.63 0.26
N GLN A 178 -43.89 -14.59 1.11
CA GLN A 178 -44.87 -13.51 1.21
C GLN A 178 -44.18 -12.17 1.47
N PRO A 179 -44.83 -11.03 1.16
CA PRO A 179 -44.35 -9.72 1.54
C PRO A 179 -44.21 -9.61 3.07
N PRO A 180 -43.15 -8.99 3.60
CA PRO A 180 -43.01 -8.76 5.03
C PRO A 180 -44.10 -7.79 5.52
N GLY A 181 -44.70 -8.12 6.65
CA GLY A 181 -45.72 -7.29 7.29
C GLY A 181 -45.18 -5.97 7.84
N GLY A 182 -46.10 -5.11 8.28
CA GLY A 182 -45.79 -3.78 8.84
C GLY A 182 -44.88 -3.83 10.07
N GLY A 183 -45.04 -4.86 10.92
CA GLY A 183 -44.25 -5.10 12.14
C GLY A 183 -43.07 -6.05 11.99
N SER A 184 -42.85 -6.62 10.81
CA SER A 184 -41.78 -7.59 10.55
C SER A 184 -40.39 -6.92 10.64
N PRO A 185 -39.34 -7.67 11.00
CA PRO A 185 -37.96 -7.20 11.01
C PRO A 185 -37.51 -6.78 9.61
N ARG A 186 -36.38 -6.08 9.55
CA ARG A 186 -35.73 -5.79 8.27
C ARG A 186 -35.35 -7.10 7.58
N VAL A 187 -35.33 -7.13 6.25
CA VAL A 187 -35.19 -8.39 5.51
C VAL A 187 -34.06 -8.32 4.50
N VAL A 188 -33.18 -9.34 4.52
CA VAL A 188 -32.25 -9.63 3.42
C VAL A 188 -32.77 -10.86 2.70
N ALA A 189 -33.09 -10.73 1.42
CA ALA A 189 -33.72 -11.84 0.71
C ALA A 189 -33.36 -12.01 -0.77
N GLY A 190 -33.28 -13.28 -1.20
CA GLY A 190 -33.14 -13.67 -2.60
C GLY A 190 -34.39 -13.45 -3.45
N ARG A 191 -34.25 -13.65 -4.76
CA ARG A 191 -35.35 -13.53 -5.71
C ARG A 191 -36.19 -14.80 -5.79
N TRP A 192 -37.44 -14.61 -6.19
CA TRP A 192 -38.31 -15.70 -6.59
C TRP A 192 -37.75 -16.40 -7.84
N PRO A 193 -37.70 -17.74 -7.82
CA PRO A 193 -37.47 -18.52 -9.03
C PRO A 193 -38.52 -18.21 -10.11
N PRO A 194 -38.17 -18.24 -11.41
CA PRO A 194 -39.12 -18.01 -12.50
C PRO A 194 -40.37 -18.90 -12.40
N GLY A 195 -40.21 -20.19 -12.09
CA GLY A 195 -41.34 -21.11 -11.97
C GLY A 195 -42.36 -20.73 -10.90
N PHE A 196 -41.95 -20.03 -9.83
CA PHE A 196 -42.90 -19.54 -8.83
C PHE A 196 -43.75 -18.38 -9.36
N HIS A 197 -43.20 -17.57 -10.28
CA HIS A 197 -43.97 -16.51 -10.93
C HIS A 197 -45.03 -17.05 -11.90
N ASP A 198 -44.78 -18.22 -12.50
CA ASP A 198 -45.74 -18.88 -13.39
C ASP A 198 -46.89 -19.51 -12.59
N GLU A 199 -46.59 -20.07 -11.41
CA GLU A 199 -47.58 -20.70 -10.53
C GLU A 199 -48.40 -19.68 -9.71
N GLU A 200 -47.78 -18.59 -9.24
CA GLU A 200 -48.38 -17.59 -8.35
C GLU A 200 -48.03 -16.15 -8.82
N PRO A 201 -48.61 -15.67 -9.95
CA PRO A 201 -48.18 -14.44 -10.60
C PRO A 201 -48.45 -13.17 -9.77
N ASP A 202 -49.61 -13.10 -9.09
CA ASP A 202 -50.00 -11.92 -8.31
C ASP A 202 -49.18 -11.79 -7.03
N LEU A 203 -48.96 -12.90 -6.33
CA LEU A 203 -48.09 -12.93 -5.14
C LEU A 203 -46.63 -12.64 -5.53
N GLY A 204 -46.15 -13.23 -6.63
CA GLY A 204 -44.84 -12.93 -7.18
C GLY A 204 -44.68 -11.45 -7.59
N ARG A 205 -45.75 -10.76 -7.98
CA ARG A 205 -45.75 -9.31 -8.22
C ARG A 205 -45.66 -8.54 -6.89
N ALA A 206 -46.45 -8.91 -5.89
CA ALA A 206 -46.44 -8.29 -4.57
C ALA A 206 -45.06 -8.42 -3.86
N VAL A 207 -44.45 -9.61 -3.93
CA VAL A 207 -43.09 -9.83 -3.40
C VAL A 207 -42.07 -8.98 -4.17
N ARG A 208 -42.15 -8.93 -5.51
CA ARG A 208 -41.26 -8.06 -6.31
C ARG A 208 -41.40 -6.57 -5.95
N GLN A 209 -42.62 -6.10 -5.69
CA GLN A 209 -42.86 -4.71 -5.25
C GLN A 209 -42.21 -4.39 -3.90
N THR A 210 -42.03 -5.38 -3.03
CA THR A 210 -41.29 -5.22 -1.77
C THR A 210 -39.84 -4.79 -2.02
N PHE A 211 -39.26 -5.18 -3.16
CA PHE A 211 -37.90 -4.84 -3.57
C PHE A 211 -37.83 -3.62 -4.52
N ALA A 212 -38.90 -2.83 -4.64
CA ALA A 212 -38.96 -1.69 -5.56
C ALA A 212 -37.90 -0.60 -5.28
N GLY A 213 -37.37 -0.53 -4.04
CA GLY A 213 -36.26 0.37 -3.69
C GLY A 213 -34.93 0.02 -4.37
N GLY A 214 -34.83 -1.16 -5.00
CA GLY A 214 -33.65 -1.57 -5.77
C GLY A 214 -32.42 -1.89 -4.91
N PRO A 215 -31.34 -2.39 -5.54
CA PRO A 215 -30.07 -2.59 -4.88
C PRO A 215 -29.39 -1.26 -4.56
N VAL A 216 -28.65 -1.21 -3.45
CA VAL A 216 -27.76 -0.09 -3.15
C VAL A 216 -26.65 0.00 -4.20
N THR A 217 -26.33 1.23 -4.60
CA THR A 217 -25.21 1.55 -5.50
C THR A 217 -23.94 1.87 -4.73
N GLY A 218 -22.78 1.70 -5.38
CA GLY A 218 -21.49 2.11 -4.79
C GLY A 218 -21.46 3.60 -4.45
N GLU A 219 -22.05 4.45 -5.31
CA GLU A 219 -22.16 5.90 -5.07
C GLU A 219 -22.93 6.25 -3.80
N GLN A 220 -24.02 5.53 -3.50
CA GLN A 220 -24.78 5.74 -2.26
C GLN A 220 -23.97 5.35 -1.02
N VAL A 221 -23.16 4.29 -1.10
CA VAL A 221 -22.26 3.88 -0.02
C VAL A 221 -21.15 4.90 0.18
N ALA A 222 -20.49 5.33 -0.91
CA ALA A 222 -19.45 6.34 -0.90
C ALA A 222 -19.95 7.66 -0.31
N ALA A 223 -21.13 8.13 -0.76
CA ALA A 223 -21.78 9.34 -0.25
C ALA A 223 -22.13 9.25 1.24
N PHE A 224 -22.59 8.09 1.72
CA PHE A 224 -22.89 7.89 3.13
C PHE A 224 -21.63 7.85 4.01
N LEU A 225 -20.56 7.22 3.52
CA LEU A 225 -19.29 7.14 4.24
C LEU A 225 -18.58 8.49 4.28
N ALA A 226 -18.67 9.27 3.20
CA ALA A 226 -18.08 10.61 3.03
C ALA A 226 -16.57 10.65 3.38
N ASP A 227 -15.88 9.52 3.26
CA ASP A 227 -14.49 9.33 3.64
C ASP A 227 -13.87 8.20 2.77
N PRO A 228 -12.90 8.52 1.89
CA PRO A 228 -12.26 7.55 1.02
C PRO A 228 -11.55 6.41 1.76
N ALA A 229 -11.08 6.62 2.99
CA ALA A 229 -10.48 5.56 3.78
C ALA A 229 -11.54 4.57 4.29
N ALA A 230 -12.70 5.09 4.69
CA ALA A 230 -13.81 4.26 5.12
C ALA A 230 -14.43 3.49 3.94
N GLU A 231 -14.51 4.10 2.76
CA GLU A 231 -14.92 3.44 1.51
C GLU A 231 -14.01 2.27 1.17
N ARG A 232 -12.69 2.47 1.21
CA ARG A 232 -11.71 1.39 1.03
C ARG A 232 -11.82 0.28 2.08
N SER A 233 -12.04 0.62 3.35
CA SER A 233 -12.26 -0.39 4.40
C SER A 233 -13.56 -1.17 4.17
N PHE A 234 -14.60 -0.54 3.63
CA PHE A 234 -15.82 -1.23 3.21
C PHE A 234 -15.54 -2.19 2.05
N GLU A 235 -14.81 -1.78 1.02
CA GLU A 235 -14.40 -2.65 -0.09
C GLU A 235 -13.59 -3.86 0.38
N GLN A 236 -12.65 -3.66 1.31
CA GLN A 236 -11.90 -4.77 1.92
C GLN A 236 -12.80 -5.75 2.65
N LEU A 237 -13.81 -5.25 3.37
CA LEU A 237 -14.78 -6.09 4.04
C LEU A 237 -15.58 -6.93 3.03
N VAL A 238 -15.96 -6.33 1.89
CA VAL A 238 -16.60 -7.02 0.76
C VAL A 238 -15.69 -8.11 0.20
N VAL A 239 -14.41 -7.81 -0.06
CA VAL A 239 -13.43 -8.79 -0.56
C VAL A 239 -13.22 -9.94 0.44
N ARG A 240 -13.10 -9.61 1.73
CA ARG A 240 -12.97 -10.61 2.80
C ARG A 240 -14.17 -11.55 2.86
N ALA A 241 -15.38 -10.99 2.73
CA ALA A 241 -16.62 -11.75 2.64
C ALA A 241 -16.66 -12.62 1.38
N ALA A 242 -16.19 -12.13 0.22
CA ALA A 242 -16.16 -12.89 -1.03
C ALA A 242 -15.24 -14.12 -0.92
N GLN A 243 -14.08 -13.96 -0.28
CA GLN A 243 -13.17 -15.06 0.09
C GLN A 243 -13.76 -15.97 1.20
N GLY A 244 -14.91 -15.56 1.76
CA GLY A 244 -15.52 -15.96 3.03
C GLY A 244 -14.59 -16.35 4.14
N ARG A 245 -13.63 -15.46 4.34
CA ARG A 245 -12.95 -15.32 5.62
C ARG A 245 -13.89 -14.59 6.56
N THR A 246 -13.92 -15.01 7.81
CA THR A 246 -14.69 -14.30 8.84
C THR A 246 -13.94 -13.07 9.33
N HIS A 247 -14.67 -12.04 9.77
CA HIS A 247 -14.09 -10.85 10.41
C HIS A 247 -14.10 -11.02 11.94
N PRO A 248 -12.95 -10.93 12.65
CA PRO A 248 -12.89 -11.11 14.10
C PRO A 248 -13.78 -10.14 14.87
N GLY A 249 -13.88 -8.90 14.38
CA GLY A 249 -14.74 -7.86 14.96
C GLY A 249 -16.23 -8.21 14.97
N ARG A 250 -16.68 -9.23 14.22
CA ARG A 250 -18.11 -9.57 14.15
C ARG A 250 -18.70 -10.03 15.50
N LEU A 251 -17.88 -10.62 16.36
CA LEU A 251 -18.30 -11.17 17.66
C LEU A 251 -18.23 -10.12 18.79
N ARG A 252 -17.70 -8.92 18.51
CA ARG A 252 -17.71 -7.81 19.46
C ARG A 252 -19.13 -7.24 19.54
N GLY A 253 -19.82 -7.54 20.64
CA GLY A 253 -21.24 -7.25 20.81
C GLY A 253 -21.62 -5.76 20.90
N ASP A 254 -20.61 -4.89 21.00
CA ASP A 254 -20.69 -3.44 21.12
C ASP A 254 -20.41 -2.69 19.80
N LEU A 255 -20.00 -3.40 18.74
CA LEU A 255 -19.51 -2.79 17.51
C LEU A 255 -20.55 -2.80 16.38
N SER A 256 -20.90 -1.63 15.87
CA SER A 256 -21.71 -1.52 14.64
C SER A 256 -20.88 -1.79 13.38
N LEU A 257 -21.56 -2.08 12.25
CA LEU A 257 -20.88 -2.27 10.95
C LEU A 257 -20.09 -1.02 10.53
N LEU A 258 -20.65 0.18 10.75
CA LEU A 258 -19.99 1.44 10.45
C LEU A 258 -18.73 1.66 11.31
N GLU A 259 -18.81 1.38 12.60
CA GLU A 259 -17.63 1.47 13.49
C GLU A 259 -16.57 0.43 13.12
N MET A 260 -16.96 -0.77 12.74
CA MET A 260 -16.03 -1.79 12.25
C MET A 260 -15.32 -1.34 10.97
N ILE A 261 -16.04 -0.73 10.02
CA ILE A 261 -15.44 -0.14 8.81
C ILE A 261 -14.48 1.00 9.17
N ARG A 262 -14.89 1.89 10.10
CA ARG A 262 -14.04 3.00 10.56
C ARG A 262 -12.81 2.54 11.34
N GLN A 263 -12.90 1.44 12.09
CA GLN A 263 -11.76 0.84 12.79
C GLN A 263 -10.83 0.07 11.83
N GLY A 264 -11.39 -0.45 10.73
CA GLY A 264 -10.64 -1.05 9.62
C GLY A 264 -9.68 -0.08 8.93
N ARG A 265 -9.74 1.23 9.23
CA ARG A 265 -8.77 2.24 8.76
C ARG A 265 -7.32 1.93 9.16
N GLY A 266 -7.11 1.13 10.21
CA GLY A 266 -5.78 0.77 10.72
C GLY A 266 -5.36 -0.69 10.48
N SER A 267 -6.08 -1.46 9.64
CA SER A 267 -5.81 -2.88 9.39
C SER A 267 -5.27 -3.13 7.98
N ALA A 268 -3.95 -3.12 7.83
CA ALA A 268 -3.11 -3.75 6.80
C ALA A 268 -3.73 -3.94 5.40
N LEU A 269 -3.66 -2.89 4.56
CA LEU A 269 -3.55 -3.05 3.11
C LEU A 269 -2.08 -3.05 2.69
N PRO A 270 -1.71 -3.67 1.55
CA PRO A 270 -0.39 -3.50 0.97
C PRO A 270 -0.19 -2.04 0.60
N VAL A 271 0.64 -1.34 1.39
CA VAL A 271 0.83 0.12 1.39
C VAL A 271 1.08 0.85 0.05
N ARG A 272 1.08 0.32 -1.18
CA ARG A 272 1.49 1.06 -2.42
C ARG A 272 2.85 1.82 -2.32
N GLN A 273 3.55 2.00 -3.43
CA GLN A 273 4.87 2.67 -3.35
C GLN A 273 4.72 4.18 -3.11
N GLU A 274 3.68 4.78 -3.68
CA GLU A 274 3.43 6.23 -3.67
C GLU A 274 2.99 6.74 -2.28
N GLU A 275 2.21 5.95 -1.54
CA GLU A 275 1.68 6.33 -0.22
C GLU A 275 2.78 6.24 0.88
N ALA A 276 3.81 5.42 0.66
CA ALA A 276 4.88 5.18 1.64
C ALA A 276 5.67 6.47 1.98
N LEU A 277 5.81 7.41 1.03
CA LEU A 277 6.50 8.68 1.29
C LEU A 277 5.70 9.59 2.23
N GLU A 278 4.38 9.66 2.03
CA GLU A 278 3.48 10.42 2.92
C GLU A 278 3.44 9.79 4.31
N MET A 279 3.45 8.46 4.39
CA MET A 279 3.45 7.72 5.65
C MET A 279 4.67 8.01 6.53
N LEU A 280 5.87 8.21 5.95
CA LEU A 280 7.06 8.63 6.70
C LEU A 280 6.87 9.97 7.44
N GLY A 281 5.99 10.83 6.92
CA GLY A 281 5.65 12.13 7.51
C GLY A 281 4.83 12.04 8.82
N THR A 282 4.24 10.88 9.13
CA THR A 282 3.36 10.70 10.30
C THR A 282 3.89 9.63 11.24
N ARG A 283 3.66 9.77 12.56
CA ARG A 283 4.10 8.77 13.54
C ARG A 283 3.48 7.40 13.29
N HIS A 284 2.17 7.34 13.02
CA HIS A 284 1.47 6.09 12.77
C HIS A 284 1.95 5.39 11.49
N GLY A 285 2.14 6.15 10.41
CA GLY A 285 2.66 5.61 9.15
C GLY A 285 4.07 5.05 9.30
N ARG A 286 4.94 5.71 10.08
CA ARG A 286 6.27 5.16 10.40
C ARG A 286 6.21 3.85 11.18
N ASP A 287 5.37 3.76 12.22
CA ASP A 287 5.19 2.54 13.00
C ASP A 287 4.70 1.37 12.13
N GLU A 288 3.88 1.64 11.12
CA GLU A 288 3.39 0.65 10.16
C GLU A 288 4.46 0.23 9.14
N LEU A 289 5.15 1.20 8.53
CA LEU A 289 6.26 0.95 7.60
C LEU A 289 7.35 0.10 8.25
N ALA A 290 7.69 0.40 9.50
CA ALA A 290 8.74 -0.28 10.25
C ALA A 290 8.41 -1.75 10.54
N ARG A 291 7.12 -2.10 10.64
CA ARG A 291 6.67 -3.46 10.94
C ARG A 291 6.60 -4.34 9.70
N GLU A 292 6.07 -3.84 8.59
CA GLU A 292 5.63 -4.71 7.48
C GLU A 292 6.08 -4.26 6.06
N HIS A 293 6.69 -3.07 5.89
CA HIS A 293 6.90 -2.48 4.56
C HIS A 293 8.28 -1.84 4.33
N LEU A 294 9.33 -2.42 4.93
CA LEU A 294 10.72 -1.97 4.78
C LEU A 294 11.22 -1.92 3.33
N ASP A 295 10.74 -2.82 2.47
CA ASP A 295 11.11 -2.86 1.05
C ASP A 295 10.68 -1.60 0.29
N LYS A 296 9.53 -1.03 0.66
CA LYS A 296 9.03 0.21 0.08
C LYS A 296 9.84 1.42 0.54
N VAL A 297 10.25 1.42 1.81
CA VAL A 297 11.11 2.45 2.40
C VAL A 297 12.46 2.48 1.68
N ARG A 298 13.06 1.31 1.43
CA ARG A 298 14.25 1.20 0.58
C ARG A 298 14.02 1.74 -0.82
N ARG A 299 12.89 1.43 -1.47
CA ARG A 299 12.55 1.97 -2.79
C ARG A 299 12.41 3.48 -2.80
N ILE A 300 11.91 4.11 -1.73
CA ILE A 300 11.90 5.58 -1.62
C ILE A 300 13.32 6.15 -1.72
N GLY A 301 14.27 5.56 -0.99
CA GLY A 301 15.68 5.99 -1.05
C GLY A 301 16.28 5.86 -2.46
N LEU A 302 15.84 4.85 -3.21
CA LEU A 302 16.28 4.58 -4.58
C LEU A 302 15.64 5.53 -5.61
N ASP A 303 14.32 5.66 -5.57
CA ASP A 303 13.51 6.35 -6.61
C ASP A 303 13.41 7.87 -6.34
N HIS A 304 13.55 8.28 -5.08
CA HIS A 304 13.39 9.68 -4.63
C HIS A 304 14.55 10.13 -3.71
N PRO A 305 15.81 10.13 -4.19
CA PRO A 305 16.99 10.35 -3.36
C PRO A 305 17.00 11.72 -2.64
N GLU A 306 16.55 12.78 -3.31
CA GLU A 306 16.51 14.12 -2.69
C GLU A 306 15.49 14.25 -1.55
N GLN A 307 14.36 13.52 -1.60
CA GLN A 307 13.44 13.45 -0.48
C GLN A 307 14.02 12.61 0.65
N ALA A 308 14.60 11.45 0.35
CA ALA A 308 15.20 10.57 1.35
C ALA A 308 16.32 11.27 2.14
N ARG A 309 17.20 11.99 1.43
CA ARG A 309 18.24 12.83 2.05
C ARG A 309 17.65 13.89 2.97
N ARG A 310 16.61 14.61 2.53
CA ARG A 310 15.92 15.61 3.35
C ARG A 310 15.35 15.00 4.63
N ILE A 311 14.69 13.84 4.53
CA ILE A 311 14.12 13.12 5.68
C ILE A 311 15.23 12.76 6.68
N LEU A 312 16.29 12.08 6.23
CA LEU A 312 17.41 11.65 7.07
C LEU A 312 18.19 12.82 7.70
N SER A 313 18.23 13.97 7.01
CA SER A 313 18.90 15.17 7.50
C SER A 313 18.06 15.97 8.51
N GLY A 314 16.73 15.94 8.38
CA GLY A 314 15.83 16.85 9.09
C GLY A 314 15.14 16.26 10.32
N MET A 315 15.03 14.93 10.41
CA MET A 315 14.30 14.27 11.50
C MET A 315 14.95 12.93 11.84
N ARG A 316 15.10 12.64 13.14
CA ARG A 316 15.37 11.27 13.61
C ARG A 316 14.08 10.46 13.56
N ILE A 317 14.10 9.36 12.83
CA ILE A 317 13.01 8.39 12.76
C ILE A 317 13.47 7.06 13.36
N GLU A 318 12.62 6.05 13.31
CA GLU A 318 12.89 4.71 13.82
C GLU A 318 14.15 4.13 13.12
N PRO A 319 15.16 3.61 13.86
CA PRO A 319 16.46 3.24 13.28
C PRO A 319 16.40 2.28 12.10
N VAL A 320 15.45 1.34 12.11
CA VAL A 320 15.23 0.39 11.02
C VAL A 320 14.81 1.09 9.72
N LEU A 321 14.00 2.14 9.81
CA LEU A 321 13.60 2.95 8.66
C LEU A 321 14.76 3.79 8.12
N GLU A 322 15.59 4.34 9.02
CA GLU A 322 16.79 5.09 8.63
C GLU A 322 17.77 4.22 7.84
N GLN A 323 17.99 2.98 8.31
CA GLN A 323 18.84 2.01 7.64
C GLN A 323 18.33 1.66 6.24
N GLU A 324 17.02 1.44 6.08
CA GLU A 324 16.46 1.10 4.76
C GLU A 324 16.44 2.29 3.80
N LEU A 325 16.13 3.49 4.27
CA LEU A 325 16.27 4.71 3.46
C LEU A 325 17.72 4.92 3.00
N LEU A 326 18.68 4.73 3.89
CA LEU A 326 20.11 4.83 3.58
C LEU A 326 20.52 3.77 2.55
N ALA A 327 20.07 2.52 2.73
CA ALA A 327 20.35 1.44 1.79
C ALA A 327 19.80 1.76 0.38
N GLY A 328 18.62 2.34 0.29
CA GLY A 328 18.05 2.85 -0.97
C GLY A 328 18.89 3.95 -1.60
N LEU A 329 19.32 4.94 -0.80
CA LEU A 329 20.16 6.04 -1.26
C LEU A 329 21.53 5.59 -1.78
N ILE A 330 22.14 4.62 -1.11
CA ILE A 330 23.40 4.00 -1.55
C ILE A 330 23.19 3.28 -2.88
N GLN A 331 22.08 2.56 -3.05
CA GLN A 331 21.75 1.94 -4.34
C GLN A 331 21.52 2.98 -5.44
N ALA A 332 20.92 4.13 -5.12
CA ALA A 332 20.81 5.25 -6.06
C ALA A 332 22.21 5.74 -6.47
N GLN A 333 23.11 5.99 -5.52
CA GLN A 333 24.49 6.41 -5.79
C GLN A 333 25.26 5.41 -6.67
N ASP A 334 25.09 4.11 -6.44
CA ASP A 334 25.75 3.07 -7.22
C ASP A 334 25.31 3.12 -8.71
N ARG A 335 24.09 3.60 -9.00
CA ARG A 335 23.50 3.61 -10.35
C ARG A 335 23.78 4.86 -11.17
N THR A 336 24.10 5.99 -10.55
CA THR A 336 24.26 7.29 -11.22
C THR A 336 25.64 7.90 -11.01
N GLU A 337 26.08 8.73 -11.96
CA GLU A 337 27.24 9.62 -11.74
C GLU A 337 26.88 10.90 -10.98
N GLU A 338 25.59 11.17 -10.83
CA GLU A 338 25.12 12.21 -9.93
C GLU A 338 25.52 11.87 -8.48
N ASN A 339 25.42 12.87 -7.61
CA ASN A 339 25.82 12.74 -6.20
C ASN A 339 24.59 12.82 -5.26
N PRO A 340 23.63 11.86 -5.35
CA PRO A 340 22.42 11.88 -4.52
C PRO A 340 22.71 11.79 -3.02
N LEU A 341 23.83 11.18 -2.63
CA LEU A 341 24.27 11.15 -1.23
C LEU A 341 24.81 12.51 -0.76
N GLY A 342 25.12 13.43 -1.67
CA GLY A 342 25.76 14.71 -1.35
C GLY A 342 27.13 14.52 -0.70
N LEU A 343 27.90 13.52 -1.14
CA LEU A 343 29.26 13.28 -0.69
C LEU A 343 30.16 14.47 -1.06
N PRO A 344 31.15 14.82 -0.23
CA PRO A 344 32.08 15.91 -0.55
C PRO A 344 32.89 15.60 -1.82
N THR A 345 33.10 16.63 -2.62
CA THR A 345 33.92 16.64 -3.84
C THR A 345 34.77 17.91 -3.87
N GLY A 346 35.75 18.01 -4.78
CA GLY A 346 36.59 19.21 -4.87
C GLY A 346 35.82 20.48 -5.29
N ARG A 347 34.64 20.33 -5.90
CA ARG A 347 33.79 21.45 -6.35
C ARG A 347 32.61 21.74 -5.42
N ASP A 348 32.14 20.74 -4.70
CA ASP A 348 31.04 20.84 -3.76
C ASP A 348 31.45 20.16 -2.44
N PRO A 349 31.78 20.95 -1.40
CA PRO A 349 32.17 20.40 -0.11
C PRO A 349 30.99 19.75 0.65
N GLY A 350 29.75 19.96 0.21
CA GLY A 350 28.56 19.46 0.89
C GLY A 350 28.22 20.19 2.19
N SER A 351 27.13 19.77 2.84
CA SER A 351 26.69 20.32 4.13
C SER A 351 27.37 19.57 5.28
N ALA A 352 28.17 20.27 6.10
CA ALA A 352 28.89 19.66 7.23
C ALA A 352 27.97 18.90 8.20
N ALA A 353 26.78 19.46 8.51
CA ALA A 353 25.80 18.82 9.38
C ALA A 353 25.26 17.51 8.78
N TRP A 354 24.97 17.51 7.47
CA TRP A 354 24.54 16.32 6.75
C TRP A 354 25.67 15.28 6.70
N LEU A 355 26.90 15.68 6.40
CA LEU A 355 28.03 14.76 6.28
C LEU A 355 28.35 14.05 7.60
N LEU A 356 28.26 14.73 8.73
CA LEU A 356 28.37 14.12 10.05
C LEU A 356 27.26 13.10 10.31
N ARG A 357 26.00 13.45 9.98
CA ARG A 357 24.86 12.53 10.13
C ARG A 357 24.98 11.33 9.19
N LEU A 358 25.41 11.54 7.95
CA LEU A 358 25.64 10.47 6.99
C LEU A 358 26.73 9.52 7.47
N ALA A 359 27.82 10.03 8.03
CA ALA A 359 28.88 9.21 8.60
C ALA A 359 28.41 8.39 9.81
N GLU A 360 27.55 8.94 10.67
CA GLU A 360 26.89 8.21 11.76
C GLU A 360 26.02 7.07 11.21
N LEU A 361 25.08 7.39 10.31
CA LEU A 361 24.18 6.43 9.68
C LEU A 361 24.94 5.31 8.96
N PHE A 362 26.01 5.65 8.24
CA PHE A 362 26.83 4.69 7.51
C PHE A 362 27.61 3.75 8.43
N ARG A 363 28.08 4.24 9.59
CA ARG A 363 28.73 3.41 10.62
C ARG A 363 27.76 2.48 11.33
N GLU A 364 26.54 2.94 11.58
CA GLU A 364 25.50 2.15 12.24
C GLU A 364 24.95 1.05 11.32
N ALA A 365 24.83 1.31 10.02
CA ALA A 365 24.23 0.39 9.07
C ALA A 365 25.18 -0.70 8.53
N TYR A 366 26.49 -0.43 8.45
CA TYR A 366 27.44 -1.29 7.74
C TYR A 366 28.68 -1.62 8.58
N ARG A 367 29.24 -2.82 8.37
CA ARG A 367 30.53 -3.22 8.96
C ARG A 367 31.70 -2.50 8.28
N PRO A 368 32.89 -2.42 8.92
CA PRO A 368 34.06 -1.75 8.34
C PRO A 368 34.38 -2.20 6.90
N ASP A 369 34.42 -3.51 6.64
CA ASP A 369 34.73 -4.06 5.31
C ASP A 369 33.67 -3.69 4.25
N GLU A 370 32.39 -3.65 4.64
CA GLU A 370 31.28 -3.28 3.76
C GLU A 370 31.36 -1.78 3.41
N ARG A 371 31.64 -0.92 4.39
CA ARG A 371 31.84 0.52 4.18
C ARG A 371 32.99 0.78 3.21
N ALA A 372 34.12 0.09 3.40
CA ALA A 372 35.27 0.18 2.52
C ALA A 372 34.90 -0.29 1.11
N GLY A 373 34.16 -1.39 1.01
CA GLY A 373 33.65 -1.93 -0.25
C GLY A 373 32.77 -0.93 -1.02
N HIS A 374 31.84 -0.24 -0.34
CA HIS A 374 31.01 0.81 -0.96
C HIS A 374 31.86 1.98 -1.46
N ALA A 375 32.71 2.55 -0.60
CA ALA A 375 33.54 3.70 -0.97
C ALA A 375 34.55 3.39 -2.09
N LEU A 376 35.15 2.19 -2.09
CA LEU A 376 36.03 1.73 -3.17
C LEU A 376 35.28 1.55 -4.49
N ARG A 377 34.02 1.08 -4.47
CA ARG A 377 33.20 1.00 -5.68
C ARG A 377 32.93 2.39 -6.24
N TRP A 378 32.55 3.33 -5.39
CA TRP A 378 32.34 4.73 -5.77
C TRP A 378 33.57 5.35 -6.43
N TRP A 379 34.76 5.16 -5.83
CA TRP A 379 36.01 5.61 -6.44
C TRP A 379 36.31 4.94 -7.78
N ARG A 380 36.28 3.60 -7.84
CA ARG A 380 36.66 2.85 -9.05
C ARG A 380 35.70 3.06 -10.21
N SER A 381 34.42 3.27 -9.91
CA SER A 381 33.40 3.58 -10.91
C SER A 381 33.36 5.07 -11.28
N HIS A 382 34.21 5.91 -10.68
CA HIS A 382 34.26 7.37 -10.86
C HIS A 382 32.94 8.08 -10.46
N ARG A 383 32.34 7.67 -9.33
CA ARG A 383 31.00 8.08 -8.86
C ARG A 383 30.95 8.22 -7.34
N PRO A 384 30.83 9.42 -6.75
CA PRO A 384 30.91 10.74 -7.36
C PRO A 384 32.36 11.23 -7.52
N TRP A 385 33.34 10.50 -6.97
CA TRP A 385 34.74 10.91 -6.97
C TRP A 385 35.41 10.55 -8.30
N LYS A 386 35.61 11.56 -9.15
CA LYS A 386 36.21 11.39 -10.48
C LYS A 386 37.72 11.59 -10.45
N THR A 387 38.23 12.28 -9.43
CA THR A 387 39.62 12.70 -9.33
C THR A 387 40.18 12.51 -7.92
N ASN A 388 41.50 12.50 -7.79
CA ASN A 388 42.16 12.50 -6.48
C ASN A 388 41.79 13.73 -5.64
N LEU A 389 41.48 14.87 -6.28
CA LEU A 389 41.03 16.08 -5.58
C LEU A 389 39.71 15.83 -4.85
N ASP A 390 38.81 15.03 -5.42
CA ASP A 390 37.55 14.69 -4.78
C ASP A 390 37.76 13.81 -3.55
N LEU A 391 38.69 12.84 -3.63
CA LEU A 391 39.07 12.03 -2.47
C LEU A 391 39.76 12.85 -1.37
N VAL A 392 40.60 13.82 -1.74
CA VAL A 392 41.19 14.77 -0.78
C VAL A 392 40.09 15.56 -0.07
N ALA A 393 39.10 16.06 -0.80
CA ALA A 393 37.94 16.75 -0.23
C ALA A 393 37.09 15.82 0.65
N ALA A 394 36.99 14.53 0.30
CA ALA A 394 36.22 13.54 1.04
C ALA A 394 36.90 12.94 2.26
N ARG A 395 38.20 13.22 2.45
CA ARG A 395 39.02 12.59 3.48
C ARG A 395 38.41 12.64 4.88
N ASP A 396 37.98 13.81 5.32
CA ASP A 396 37.46 13.99 6.68
C ASP A 396 36.14 13.23 6.89
N TRP A 397 35.31 13.16 5.84
CA TRP A 397 34.10 12.35 5.87
C TRP A 397 34.42 10.86 5.89
N LEU A 398 35.37 10.39 5.06
CA LEU A 398 35.82 8.99 5.04
C LEU A 398 36.32 8.55 6.43
N LEU A 399 37.14 9.37 7.08
CA LEU A 399 37.61 9.13 8.45
C LEU A 399 36.45 9.11 9.44
N SER A 400 35.51 10.06 9.34
CA SER A 400 34.31 10.13 10.20
C SER A 400 33.39 8.91 10.01
N ALA A 401 33.34 8.37 8.80
CA ALA A 401 32.65 7.13 8.44
C ALA A 401 33.36 5.87 8.97
N GLY A 402 34.50 6.03 9.65
CA GLY A 402 35.27 4.94 10.25
C GLY A 402 36.04 4.13 9.21
N LEU A 403 36.45 4.74 8.09
CA LEU A 403 37.40 4.17 7.15
C LEU A 403 38.80 4.65 7.50
N LEU A 404 39.74 3.72 7.62
CA LEU A 404 41.12 4.03 7.96
C LEU A 404 42.02 3.85 6.74
N VAL A 405 43.11 4.63 6.73
CA VAL A 405 44.10 4.60 5.65
C VAL A 405 44.70 3.21 5.42
N PRO A 406 45.01 2.38 6.46
CA PRO A 406 45.54 1.03 6.24
C PRO A 406 44.54 0.08 5.55
N ASP A 407 43.24 0.29 5.75
CA ASP A 407 42.19 -0.62 5.28
C ASP A 407 41.81 -0.38 3.82
N ALA A 408 41.84 0.88 3.38
CA ALA A 408 41.47 1.29 2.03
C ALA A 408 42.38 2.42 1.49
N PRO A 409 43.69 2.18 1.34
CA PRO A 409 44.68 3.20 0.99
C PRO A 409 44.42 3.88 -0.36
N GLU A 410 43.71 3.24 -1.28
CA GLU A 410 43.30 3.84 -2.56
C GLU A 410 42.32 5.02 -2.39
N LEU A 411 41.59 5.07 -1.27
CA LEU A 411 40.65 6.16 -0.96
C LEU A 411 41.34 7.37 -0.30
N PHE A 412 42.60 7.22 0.10
CA PHE A 412 43.36 8.24 0.82
C PHE A 412 44.61 8.62 0.03
N PRO A 413 44.44 9.37 -1.09
CA PRO A 413 45.59 9.88 -1.82
C PRO A 413 46.41 10.81 -0.93
N ILE A 414 47.71 10.76 -1.14
CA ILE A 414 48.70 11.52 -0.38
C ILE A 414 48.58 12.98 -0.76
N ARG A 415 48.46 13.85 0.24
CA ARG A 415 48.39 15.31 0.05
C ARG A 415 49.79 15.89 -0.09
N THR A 416 50.40 15.71 -1.26
CA THR A 416 51.76 16.17 -1.54
C THR A 416 51.91 17.68 -1.36
N GLU A 417 50.86 18.44 -1.66
CA GLU A 417 50.78 19.88 -1.44
C GLU A 417 50.85 20.27 0.04
N VAL A 418 50.28 19.46 0.94
CA VAL A 418 50.38 19.68 2.40
C VAL A 418 51.82 19.41 2.85
N ILE A 419 52.42 18.31 2.39
CA ILE A 419 53.81 17.97 2.72
C ILE A 419 54.75 19.09 2.26
N ILE A 420 54.66 19.51 0.99
CA ILE A 420 55.50 20.58 0.43
C ILE A 420 55.23 21.92 1.12
N GLY A 421 53.97 22.25 1.39
CA GLY A 421 53.58 23.48 2.07
C GLY A 421 54.15 23.58 3.48
N GLU A 422 54.03 22.51 4.26
CA GLU A 422 54.60 22.42 5.62
C GLU A 422 56.13 22.51 5.61
N LEU A 423 56.79 21.80 4.68
CA LEU A 423 58.24 21.87 4.51
C LEU A 423 58.71 23.26 4.09
N ARG A 424 57.98 23.93 3.19
CA ARG A 424 58.28 25.29 2.73
C ARG A 424 58.08 26.32 3.85
N ARG A 425 57.07 26.14 4.69
CA ARG A 425 56.73 27.09 5.77
C ARG A 425 57.59 26.91 7.01
N HIS A 426 57.94 25.68 7.35
CA HIS A 426 58.56 25.35 8.63
C HIS A 426 59.98 24.79 8.52
N HIS A 427 60.45 24.47 7.31
CA HIS A 427 61.78 23.90 7.04
C HIS A 427 62.10 22.63 7.88
N ARG A 428 61.06 21.90 8.30
CA ARG A 428 61.15 20.66 9.09
C ARG A 428 59.94 19.77 8.81
N VAL A 429 60.05 18.47 9.10
CA VAL A 429 58.91 17.53 9.04
C VAL A 429 57.99 17.80 10.23
N THR A 430 56.88 18.48 9.99
CA THR A 430 55.85 18.73 11.01
C THR A 430 55.02 17.47 11.28
N PRO A 431 54.26 17.40 12.39
CA PRO A 431 53.36 16.28 12.64
C PRO A 431 52.36 16.02 11.50
N ALA A 432 51.82 17.09 10.88
CA ALA A 432 50.90 17.00 9.75
C ALA A 432 51.58 16.40 8.50
N ALA A 433 52.78 16.86 8.16
CA ALA A 433 53.55 16.28 7.06
C ALA A 433 53.94 14.82 7.36
N ARG A 434 54.33 14.53 8.61
CA ARG A 434 54.69 13.17 9.06
C ARG A 434 53.52 12.20 8.91
N GLU A 435 52.31 12.62 9.25
CA GLU A 435 51.10 11.80 9.11
C GLU A 435 50.86 11.38 7.66
N GLU A 436 51.00 12.29 6.69
CA GLU A 436 50.89 11.94 5.26
C GLU A 436 52.06 11.07 4.77
N LEU A 437 53.28 11.35 5.23
CA LEU A 437 54.49 10.61 4.84
C LEU A 437 54.44 9.13 5.24
N LEU A 438 53.77 8.79 6.34
CA LEU A 438 53.62 7.40 6.80
C LEU A 438 52.78 6.53 5.84
N HIS A 439 52.04 7.14 4.92
CA HIS A 439 51.15 6.45 3.99
C HIS A 439 51.72 6.34 2.58
N VAL A 440 53.00 6.70 2.38
CA VAL A 440 53.65 6.74 1.08
C VAL A 440 54.05 5.36 0.58
N ARG A 441 53.44 4.92 -0.53
CA ARG A 441 53.78 3.65 -1.21
C ARG A 441 54.99 3.76 -2.15
N GLN A 442 55.29 4.95 -2.64
CA GLN A 442 56.42 5.20 -3.55
C GLN A 442 57.36 6.29 -3.00
N PRO A 443 58.18 5.96 -1.98
CA PRO A 443 59.08 6.90 -1.31
C PRO A 443 59.97 7.70 -2.25
N VAL A 444 60.54 7.03 -3.25
CA VAL A 444 61.49 7.62 -4.21
C VAL A 444 60.83 8.65 -5.10
N GLU A 445 59.62 8.37 -5.58
CA GLU A 445 58.91 9.28 -6.49
C GLU A 445 58.43 10.53 -5.75
N LEU A 446 57.89 10.37 -4.53
CA LEU A 446 57.54 11.52 -3.70
C LEU A 446 58.77 12.38 -3.36
N MET A 447 59.92 11.75 -3.06
CA MET A 447 61.15 12.51 -2.80
C MET A 447 61.60 13.32 -4.02
N ARG A 448 61.45 12.79 -5.24
CA ARG A 448 61.73 13.56 -6.46
C ARG A 448 60.83 14.80 -6.57
N ILE A 449 59.54 14.66 -6.30
CA ILE A 449 58.59 15.78 -6.33
C ILE A 449 58.94 16.81 -5.25
N ILE A 450 59.24 16.37 -4.02
CA ILE A 450 59.66 17.26 -2.93
C ILE A 450 60.94 18.00 -3.30
N MET A 451 61.95 17.32 -3.84
CA MET A 451 63.20 17.95 -4.26
C MET A 451 63.03 18.95 -5.42
N ALA A 452 62.04 18.73 -6.30
CA ALA A 452 61.75 19.63 -7.41
C ALA A 452 60.96 20.88 -6.97
N GLU A 453 60.08 20.77 -5.96
CA GLU A 453 59.12 21.83 -5.62
C GLU A 453 59.34 22.50 -4.26
N ALA A 454 60.03 21.85 -3.32
CA ALA A 454 60.34 22.40 -2.01
C ALA A 454 61.66 23.20 -2.03
N PRO A 455 61.82 24.22 -1.17
CA PRO A 455 63.10 24.89 -1.00
C PRO A 455 64.17 23.90 -0.47
N PRO A 456 65.47 24.19 -0.66
CA PRO A 456 66.54 23.36 -0.12
C PRO A 456 66.34 23.09 1.38
N LEU A 457 66.24 21.82 1.74
CA LEU A 457 65.98 21.40 3.11
C LEU A 457 67.28 21.22 3.89
N PRO A 458 67.31 21.55 5.20
CA PRO A 458 68.45 21.21 6.06
C PRO A 458 68.72 19.70 6.05
N VAL A 459 69.99 19.30 6.12
CA VAL A 459 70.42 17.88 6.10
C VAL A 459 69.65 17.04 7.12
N GLU A 460 69.45 17.59 8.32
CA GLU A 460 68.71 16.94 9.42
C GLU A 460 67.25 16.66 9.05
N THR A 461 66.60 17.60 8.34
CA THR A 461 65.22 17.45 7.87
C THR A 461 65.15 16.42 6.75
N THR A 462 66.12 16.42 5.84
CA THR A 462 66.20 15.45 4.76
C THR A 462 66.39 14.03 5.29
N GLU A 463 67.28 13.81 6.27
CA GLU A 463 67.44 12.51 6.93
C GLU A 463 66.17 12.10 7.71
N ASP A 464 65.47 13.05 8.35
CA ASP A 464 64.19 12.75 9.00
C ASP A 464 63.09 12.35 7.99
N LEU A 465 63.10 12.97 6.80
CA LEU A 465 62.17 12.67 5.72
C LEU A 465 62.45 11.30 5.11
N ILE A 466 63.73 10.98 4.84
CA ILE A 466 64.18 9.64 4.41
C ILE A 466 63.75 8.59 5.44
N ARG A 467 64.10 8.81 6.72
CA ARG A 467 63.76 7.89 7.82
C ARG A 467 62.25 7.64 7.91
N THR A 468 61.44 8.68 7.78
CA THR A 468 59.98 8.57 7.88
C THR A 468 59.41 7.84 6.67
N LEU A 469 59.91 8.10 5.47
CA LEU A 469 59.45 7.48 4.23
C LEU A 469 59.83 6.00 4.10
N THR A 470 60.97 5.60 4.66
CA THR A 470 61.49 4.23 4.46
C THR A 470 61.23 3.32 5.64
N GLY A 471 60.90 3.88 6.80
CA GLY A 471 60.74 3.11 8.04
C GLY A 471 61.96 2.22 8.28
N THR A 472 61.79 0.90 8.19
CA THR A 472 62.85 -0.11 8.34
C THR A 472 63.47 -0.62 7.03
N ASP A 473 62.98 -0.19 5.87
CA ASP A 473 63.49 -0.62 4.55
C ASP A 473 64.84 0.06 4.23
N ARG A 474 65.92 -0.69 4.48
CA ARG A 474 67.30 -0.26 4.24
C ARG A 474 67.61 -0.03 2.76
N ARG A 475 66.91 -0.71 1.83
CA ARG A 475 67.17 -0.59 0.40
C ARG A 475 66.58 0.71 -0.13
N ALA A 476 65.33 0.99 0.20
CA ALA A 476 64.69 2.27 -0.13
C ALA A 476 65.46 3.46 0.49
N ALA A 477 65.97 3.31 1.72
CA ALA A 477 66.78 4.34 2.38
C ALA A 477 68.10 4.63 1.64
N ALA A 478 68.78 3.59 1.14
CA ALA A 478 70.00 3.76 0.35
C ALA A 478 69.71 4.47 -0.99
N GLU A 479 68.64 4.09 -1.67
CA GLU A 479 68.23 4.71 -2.94
C GLU A 479 67.85 6.19 -2.77
N LEU A 480 67.12 6.54 -1.71
CA LEU A 480 66.79 7.93 -1.38
C LEU A 480 68.02 8.77 -1.04
N ARG A 481 68.99 8.21 -0.30
CA ARG A 481 70.26 8.91 0.00
C ARG A 481 71.07 9.19 -1.26
N VAL A 482 71.12 8.24 -2.20
CA VAL A 482 71.76 8.45 -3.50
C VAL A 482 71.04 9.54 -4.29
N LEU A 483 69.70 9.56 -4.28
CA LEU A 483 68.90 10.58 -4.94
C LEU A 483 69.19 11.99 -4.37
N VAL A 484 69.17 12.13 -3.05
CA VAL A 484 69.45 13.41 -2.36
C VAL A 484 70.88 13.89 -2.64
N ASN A 485 71.87 12.99 -2.57
CA ASN A 485 73.28 13.33 -2.78
C ASN A 485 73.63 13.71 -4.22
N ARG A 486 72.82 13.30 -5.21
CA ARG A 486 72.98 13.73 -6.61
C ARG A 486 72.52 15.17 -6.85
N GLY A 487 71.78 15.77 -5.90
CA GLY A 487 71.16 17.09 -6.07
C GLY A 487 70.05 17.08 -7.13
N PRO A 488 69.27 18.16 -7.28
CA PRO A 488 68.41 18.30 -8.44
C PRO A 488 69.32 18.30 -9.68
N GLU A 489 69.20 17.27 -10.52
CA GLU A 489 69.82 17.32 -11.85
C GLU A 489 69.31 18.61 -12.50
N SER A 490 70.20 19.57 -12.75
CA SER A 490 69.88 20.70 -13.63
C SER A 490 69.28 20.11 -14.90
N PRO A 491 68.16 20.67 -15.42
CA PRO A 491 67.56 20.14 -16.62
C PRO A 491 68.66 20.03 -17.67
N ARG A 492 68.94 18.81 -18.13
CA ARG A 492 69.83 18.59 -19.27
C ARG A 492 69.34 19.53 -20.37
N GLU A 493 70.14 20.55 -20.67
CA GLU A 493 69.96 21.33 -21.89
C GLU A 493 69.75 20.32 -23.02
N ALA A 494 68.59 20.41 -23.67
CA ALA A 494 68.34 19.65 -24.87
C ALA A 494 69.54 19.87 -25.82
N PRO A 495 70.09 18.81 -26.44
CA PRO A 495 71.24 18.94 -27.32
C PRO A 495 70.92 19.98 -28.39
N LYS A 496 71.72 21.06 -28.45
CA LYS A 496 71.66 22.07 -29.50
C LYS A 496 71.70 21.34 -30.84
N ALA A 497 70.59 21.42 -31.57
CA ALA A 497 70.54 20.95 -32.95
C ALA A 497 71.60 21.71 -33.79
N PRO A 498 72.29 21.04 -34.73
CA PRO A 498 73.28 21.67 -35.57
C PRO A 498 72.63 22.68 -36.54
N PRO A 499 73.39 23.66 -37.04
CA PRO A 499 72.83 24.69 -37.92
C PRO A 499 72.50 24.05 -39.27
N ARG A 500 71.30 24.31 -39.77
CA ARG A 500 70.95 24.06 -41.17
C ARG A 500 70.50 25.36 -41.82
N ASP A 501 71.33 25.80 -42.74
CA ASP A 501 71.06 26.82 -43.73
C ASP A 501 69.84 26.48 -44.60
N ALA A 502 69.16 27.57 -44.96
CA ALA A 502 68.43 27.87 -46.19
C ALA A 502 67.50 26.80 -46.81
N GLY A 503 66.21 27.11 -46.77
CA GLY A 503 65.19 26.53 -47.65
C GLY A 503 63.80 27.12 -47.34
N GLU A 504 63.48 28.26 -47.96
CA GLU A 504 62.15 28.88 -47.94
C GLU A 504 61.09 27.94 -48.54
N ILE A 505 60.05 27.58 -47.78
CA ILE A 505 58.70 27.16 -48.23
C ILE A 505 57.68 27.61 -47.14
N PRO A 506 56.49 28.16 -47.50
CA PRO A 506 55.80 29.15 -46.66
C PRO A 506 54.91 28.52 -45.58
N VAL A 507 54.89 29.14 -44.40
CA VAL A 507 53.95 28.82 -43.32
C VAL A 507 52.62 29.50 -43.61
N ALA A 508 51.62 28.69 -43.94
CA ALA A 508 50.23 29.10 -44.05
C ALA A 508 49.76 29.67 -42.71
N GLY A 509 49.27 30.91 -42.75
CA GLY A 509 48.65 31.57 -41.61
C GLY A 509 47.43 30.80 -41.11
N TRP A 510 47.54 30.26 -39.90
CA TRP A 510 46.37 29.88 -39.11
C TRP A 510 45.69 31.17 -38.63
N SER A 511 44.78 31.62 -39.50
CA SER A 511 44.05 32.86 -39.39
C SER A 511 43.04 32.86 -38.23
N ARG A 512 42.79 34.06 -37.72
CA ARG A 512 41.65 34.47 -36.88
C ARG A 512 40.26 34.04 -37.39
N ASN A 513 40.14 33.37 -38.53
CA ASN A 513 38.85 32.94 -39.09
C ASN A 513 38.23 31.73 -38.37
N ASN A 514 39.01 30.91 -37.64
CA ASN A 514 38.43 29.78 -36.90
C ASN A 514 37.58 30.22 -35.71
N THR A 515 37.92 31.33 -35.05
CA THR A 515 37.13 31.84 -33.92
C THR A 515 35.79 32.43 -34.39
N LEU A 516 35.78 33.13 -35.53
CA LEU A 516 34.55 33.66 -36.13
C LEU A 516 33.64 32.55 -36.68
N MET A 517 34.20 31.48 -37.25
CA MET A 517 33.43 30.30 -37.68
C MET A 517 32.77 29.59 -36.49
N ILE A 518 33.49 29.40 -35.38
CA ILE A 518 32.93 28.77 -34.17
C ILE A 518 31.81 29.62 -33.59
N VAL A 519 31.98 30.95 -33.52
CA VAL A 519 30.93 31.86 -33.06
C VAL A 519 29.72 31.87 -34.00
N ALA A 520 29.93 31.86 -35.32
CA ALA A 520 28.84 31.80 -36.29
C ALA A 520 28.03 30.50 -36.20
N VAL A 521 28.69 29.35 -35.96
CA VAL A 521 28.02 28.06 -35.76
C VAL A 521 27.19 28.06 -34.46
N ILE A 522 27.73 28.63 -33.38
CA ILE A 522 27.00 28.73 -32.10
C ILE A 522 25.76 29.63 -32.25
N VAL A 523 25.89 30.78 -32.93
CA VAL A 523 24.78 31.70 -33.16
C VAL A 523 23.72 31.09 -34.08
N ALA A 524 24.11 30.40 -35.16
CA ALA A 524 23.18 29.71 -36.05
C ALA A 524 22.42 28.58 -35.33
N THR A 525 23.10 27.85 -34.42
CA THR A 525 22.48 26.76 -33.65
C THR A 525 21.48 27.29 -32.62
N LEU A 526 21.79 28.41 -31.96
CA LEU A 526 20.86 29.09 -31.06
C LEU A 526 19.66 29.68 -31.81
N ALA A 527 19.85 30.24 -33.00
CA ALA A 527 18.76 30.73 -33.83
C ALA A 527 17.82 29.59 -34.27
N ALA A 528 18.37 28.44 -34.66
CA ALA A 528 17.58 27.26 -35.04
C ALA A 528 16.77 26.69 -33.87
N MET A 529 17.34 26.59 -32.66
CA MET A 529 16.58 26.18 -31.47
C MET A 529 15.46 27.16 -31.12
N THR A 530 15.69 28.46 -31.29
CA THR A 530 14.67 29.48 -31.01
C THR A 530 13.49 29.37 -31.99
N VAL A 531 13.76 29.11 -33.27
CA VAL A 531 12.72 28.86 -34.29
C VAL A 531 11.92 27.59 -33.96
N ILE A 532 12.58 26.51 -33.51
CA ILE A 532 11.89 25.28 -33.11
C ILE A 532 11.01 25.50 -31.87
N LEU A 533 11.43 26.33 -30.91
CA LEU A 533 10.62 26.65 -29.74
C LEU A 533 9.42 27.55 -30.06
N ILE A 534 9.57 28.51 -30.98
CA ILE A 534 8.49 29.42 -31.38
C ILE A 534 7.46 28.69 -32.25
N PHE A 535 7.88 27.88 -33.22
CA PHE A 535 6.95 27.15 -34.10
C PHE A 535 6.50 25.78 -33.56
N GLY A 536 7.17 25.27 -32.52
CA GLY A 536 6.80 24.01 -31.85
C GLY A 536 5.65 24.13 -30.86
N GLN A 537 5.31 25.35 -30.41
CA GLN A 537 4.16 25.59 -29.54
C GLN A 537 2.84 25.71 -30.29
N ASP A 538 2.86 25.98 -31.60
CA ASP A 538 1.65 26.25 -32.40
C ASP A 538 0.98 24.99 -32.99
N ARG A 539 1.42 23.79 -32.56
CA ARG A 539 0.97 22.50 -33.14
C ARG A 539 0.27 21.58 -32.16
N LYS A 540 -0.10 22.06 -30.96
CA LYS A 540 -0.71 21.23 -29.91
C LYS A 540 -2.19 21.53 -29.61
N ASP A 541 -2.82 22.47 -30.32
CA ASP A 541 -4.22 22.85 -30.07
C ASP A 541 -5.24 22.42 -31.15
N ASP A 542 -4.82 21.76 -32.24
CA ASP A 542 -5.74 21.23 -33.27
C ASP A 542 -5.68 19.70 -33.30
N GLY A 543 -6.40 19.04 -32.40
CA GLY A 543 -6.44 17.59 -32.39
C GLY A 543 -7.28 16.90 -31.33
N ASP A 544 -8.39 17.49 -30.87
CA ASP A 544 -9.45 16.72 -30.20
C ASP A 544 -10.78 17.49 -30.22
N ARG A 545 -11.51 17.36 -31.33
CA ARG A 545 -12.95 17.65 -31.40
C ARG A 545 -13.67 16.55 -32.16
N ALA A 546 -14.39 15.71 -31.41
CA ALA A 546 -15.51 14.90 -31.87
C ALA A 546 -16.58 14.90 -30.74
N PRO A 547 -17.85 14.62 -31.04
CA PRO A 547 -18.92 15.62 -31.01
C PRO A 547 -19.77 15.58 -29.73
N GLN A 548 -20.28 16.77 -29.35
CA GLN A 548 -21.26 16.91 -28.27
C GLN A 548 -22.64 16.37 -28.67
N PRO A 549 -23.37 15.70 -27.76
CA PRO A 549 -24.80 15.48 -27.89
C PRO A 549 -25.58 16.75 -27.53
N VAL A 550 -26.57 17.03 -28.37
CA VAL A 550 -27.54 18.12 -28.28
C VAL A 550 -28.32 18.05 -26.97
N THR A 551 -28.10 19.00 -26.06
CA THR A 551 -28.98 19.26 -24.92
C THR A 551 -29.92 20.41 -25.24
N SER A 552 -31.19 20.05 -25.41
CA SER A 552 -32.33 20.94 -25.56
C SER A 552 -32.48 21.82 -24.31
N THR A 553 -32.44 23.13 -24.55
CA THR A 553 -32.72 24.18 -23.58
C THR A 553 -34.23 24.34 -23.44
N ALA A 554 -34.75 24.21 -22.21
CA ALA A 554 -36.04 24.78 -21.85
C ALA A 554 -35.89 25.44 -20.47
N ALA A 555 -36.05 26.76 -20.48
CA ALA A 555 -35.95 27.65 -19.34
C ALA A 555 -37.09 27.44 -18.31
N PRO A 556 -36.91 27.89 -17.05
CA PRO A 556 -37.94 27.82 -16.03
C PRO A 556 -38.90 29.01 -16.15
N GLN A 557 -40.20 28.79 -15.91
CA GLN A 557 -41.12 29.85 -15.53
C GLN A 557 -41.68 29.63 -14.11
N PRO A 558 -41.88 30.73 -13.34
CA PRO A 558 -42.31 30.70 -11.94
C PRO A 558 -43.80 31.04 -11.80
N VAL A 559 -44.57 30.33 -10.96
CA VAL A 559 -45.81 30.90 -10.40
C VAL A 559 -46.27 30.16 -9.12
N THR A 560 -46.45 30.95 -8.05
CA THR A 560 -47.55 30.95 -7.03
C THR A 560 -47.93 29.65 -6.31
N SER A 561 -47.82 29.53 -4.98
CA SER A 561 -48.72 30.11 -3.95
C SER A 561 -50.20 29.88 -4.22
N THR A 562 -50.82 28.85 -3.60
CA THR A 562 -52.10 28.97 -2.87
C THR A 562 -52.48 27.69 -2.10
N ALA A 563 -52.95 27.93 -0.87
CA ALA A 563 -54.09 27.29 -0.19
C ALA A 563 -54.06 25.79 0.18
N ALA A 564 -54.08 25.57 1.49
CA ALA A 564 -54.62 24.39 2.15
C ALA A 564 -56.12 24.20 1.89
N PRO A 565 -56.62 22.95 2.01
CA PRO A 565 -57.98 22.72 2.47
C PRO A 565 -58.01 21.76 3.68
N SER A 566 -58.51 22.33 4.77
CA SER A 566 -59.56 21.83 5.67
C SER A 566 -59.86 20.33 5.71
N ALA A 567 -59.76 19.80 6.92
CA ALA A 567 -60.33 18.53 7.36
C ALA A 567 -61.87 18.49 7.29
N PRO A 568 -62.45 17.30 7.04
CA PRO A 568 -63.71 16.86 7.61
C PRO A 568 -63.42 15.76 8.65
N GLY A 569 -63.89 15.81 9.89
CA GLY A 569 -65.31 15.82 10.25
C GLY A 569 -65.77 14.36 10.47
N LEU A 570 -65.67 13.91 11.72
CA LEU A 570 -66.15 12.61 12.24
C LEU A 570 -67.64 12.37 11.94
N PRO A 571 -68.07 11.09 11.96
CA PRO A 571 -69.26 10.77 12.73
C PRO A 571 -69.05 9.60 13.73
N VAL A 572 -69.64 9.80 14.90
CA VAL A 572 -69.88 8.82 15.96
C VAL A 572 -71.02 7.87 15.55
N PRO A 573 -70.94 6.58 15.92
CA PRO A 573 -72.06 5.92 16.60
C PRO A 573 -71.53 5.17 17.84
N GLY A 574 -72.13 5.26 19.04
CA GLY A 574 -73.55 5.10 19.32
C GLY A 574 -73.77 3.69 19.86
N GLN A 575 -73.62 3.53 21.18
CA GLN A 575 -73.98 2.32 21.91
C GLN A 575 -75.50 2.18 21.99
N SER A 576 -75.99 1.00 21.62
CA SER A 576 -77.07 0.27 22.28
C SER A 576 -77.04 -1.17 21.81
#